data_AF-A0A1S3NKG5-F1
#
_entry.id   AF-A0A1S3NKG5-F1
#
_cell.length_a   1.000
_cell.length_b   1.000
_cell.length_c   1.000
_cell.angle_alpha   90.00
_cell.angle_beta   90.00
_cell.angle_gamma   90.00
#
_symmetry.space_group_name_H-M   'P 1'
#
loop_
_entity.id
_entity.type
_entity.pdbx_description
1 polymer ?
#
loop_
_entity_poly.entity_id
_entity_poly.type
_entity_poly.pdbx_seq_one_letter_code
_entity_poly.pdbx_strand_id
1 'polypeptide(L)'
;MKAVNEKGKEVTEFNNKYCVMVNEAEGQTMYPEKDSRKEEIKWRTWADDWLVHLLSPNVYRTTGEALASFDYIVREGKFGTYEGFFAKYVGAAAMFVISKRLKSRHNLQDDVRQDLYKAVNEWVEAIGRKLFMGGDQPNLADLAVYGILRVMEGLEAWNNMMGNTKVKSWYRRIQKAMRTTTDPAQNIDQR
;
A
#
# COMPACT_ATOMS: atom_id res chain seq x y z
N MET A 1 22.51 7.39 4.87
CA MET A 1 23.92 6.93 4.77
C MET A 1 24.03 5.98 3.59
N LYS A 2 25.19 5.89 2.93
CA LYS A 2 25.43 4.83 1.95
C LYS A 2 25.72 3.54 2.72
N ALA A 3 24.79 2.60 2.69
CA ALA A 3 24.96 1.25 3.17
C ALA A 3 25.36 0.34 2.00
N VAL A 4 26.00 -0.79 2.25
CA VAL A 4 26.27 -1.80 1.23
C VAL A 4 25.33 -2.97 1.50
N ASN A 5 24.52 -3.36 0.52
CA ASN A 5 23.64 -4.52 0.69
C ASN A 5 24.43 -5.84 0.64
N GLU A 6 23.76 -6.94 0.97
CA GLU A 6 24.32 -8.31 0.92
C GLU A 6 24.92 -8.72 -0.44
N LYS A 7 24.67 -7.94 -1.50
CA LYS A 7 25.15 -8.17 -2.87
C LYS A 7 26.28 -7.22 -3.26
N GLY A 8 26.87 -6.50 -2.31
CA GLY A 8 27.98 -5.59 -2.53
C GLY A 8 27.61 -4.29 -3.25
N LYS A 9 26.31 -3.97 -3.39
CA LYS A 9 25.84 -2.74 -4.05
C LYS A 9 25.66 -1.63 -3.02
N GLU A 10 26.15 -0.43 -3.32
CA GLU A 10 25.82 0.77 -2.55
C GLU A 10 24.31 1.05 -2.63
N VAL A 11 23.68 1.11 -1.46
CA VAL A 11 22.27 1.45 -1.26
C VAL A 11 22.22 2.65 -0.33
N THR A 12 21.38 3.63 -0.67
CA THR A 12 21.14 4.75 0.25
C THR A 12 20.03 4.36 1.19
N GLU A 13 20.37 4.18 2.47
CA GLU A 13 19.40 3.89 3.51
C GLU A 13 19.21 5.12 4.41
N PHE A 14 17.93 5.38 4.74
CA PHE A 14 17.53 6.48 5.60
C PHE A 14 17.24 5.94 7.00
N ASN A 15 18.17 6.15 7.92
CA ASN A 15 17.98 5.81 9.32
C ASN A 15 16.76 6.54 9.89
N ASN A 16 16.05 5.90 10.82
CA ASN A 16 14.86 6.45 11.47
C ASN A 16 13.69 6.78 10.52
N LYS A 17 13.65 6.21 9.31
CA LYS A 17 12.57 6.35 8.30
C LYS A 17 11.15 6.27 8.88
N TYR A 18 10.93 5.34 9.81
CA TYR A 18 9.61 5.11 10.40
C TYR A 18 9.43 5.78 11.77
N CYS A 19 10.47 6.39 12.33
CA CYS A 19 10.41 7.03 13.64
C CYS A 19 10.06 8.50 13.47
N VAL A 20 8.86 8.90 13.90
CA VAL A 20 8.48 10.31 13.95
C VAL A 20 9.25 10.99 15.08
N MET A 21 9.98 12.05 14.78
CA MET A 21 10.77 12.80 15.75
C MET A 21 9.87 13.83 16.43
N VAL A 22 9.36 13.47 17.61
CA VAL A 22 8.48 14.30 18.44
C VAL A 22 9.10 14.50 19.81
N ASN A 23 8.83 15.64 20.45
CA ASN A 23 9.16 15.83 21.85
C ASN A 23 8.24 14.98 22.75
N GLU A 24 8.50 14.92 24.06
CA GLU A 24 7.72 14.06 24.97
C GLU A 24 6.23 14.45 25.03
N ALA A 25 5.91 15.74 25.07
CA ALA A 25 4.54 16.23 25.15
C ALA A 25 3.72 15.91 23.88
N GLU A 26 4.31 16.12 22.71
CA GLU A 26 3.73 15.77 21.41
C GLU A 26 3.63 14.26 21.23
N GLY A 27 4.65 13.51 21.68
CA GLY A 27 4.66 12.06 21.66
C GLY A 27 3.55 11.46 22.50
N GLN A 28 3.27 12.02 23.67
CA GLN A 28 2.16 11.58 24.52
C GLN A 28 0.79 11.88 23.92
N THR A 29 0.68 12.98 23.16
CA THR A 29 -0.56 13.37 22.48
C THR A 29 -0.82 12.49 21.24
N MET A 30 0.22 12.22 20.44
CA MET A 30 0.13 11.44 19.20
C MET A 30 0.08 9.93 19.46
N TYR A 31 0.73 9.47 20.53
CA TYR A 31 0.83 8.07 20.92
C TYR A 31 0.41 7.91 22.40
N PRO A 32 -0.90 8.02 22.70
CA PRO A 32 -1.39 7.96 24.08
C PRO A 32 -1.19 6.58 24.73
N GLU A 33 -1.18 5.51 23.93
CA GLU A 33 -0.89 4.16 24.40
C GLU A 33 0.62 3.86 24.33
N LYS A 34 1.16 3.25 25.40
CA LYS A 34 2.60 2.96 25.61
C LYS A 34 3.28 2.20 24.46
N ASP A 35 2.53 1.37 23.72
CA ASP A 35 3.05 0.56 22.62
C ASP A 35 2.55 1.00 21.22
N SER A 36 1.67 2.00 21.13
CA SER A 36 1.09 2.46 19.84
C SER A 36 2.15 2.93 18.85
N ARG A 37 3.21 3.60 19.33
CA ARG A 37 4.33 4.04 18.49
C ARG A 37 5.11 2.86 17.91
N LYS A 38 5.36 1.82 18.70
CA LYS A 38 6.07 0.61 18.24
C LYS A 38 5.22 -0.18 17.27
N GLU A 39 3.92 -0.26 17.53
CA GLU A 39 2.94 -0.89 16.64
C GLU A 39 2.88 -0.18 15.29
N GLU A 40 2.81 1.16 15.28
CA GLU A 40 2.85 1.95 14.05
C GLU A 40 4.14 1.70 13.25
N ILE A 41 5.31 1.75 13.91
CA ILE A 41 6.60 1.49 13.26
C ILE A 41 6.61 0.09 12.64
N LYS A 42 6.20 -0.94 13.40
CA LYS A 42 6.14 -2.33 12.92
C LYS A 42 5.31 -2.45 11.64
N TRP A 43 4.11 -1.88 11.63
CA TRP A 43 3.20 -2.00 10.50
C TRP A 43 3.62 -1.17 9.29
N ARG A 44 4.27 -0.01 9.50
CA ARG A 44 4.87 0.76 8.40
C ARG A 44 6.03 0.00 7.76
N THR A 45 6.88 -0.63 8.57
CA THR A 45 7.95 -1.51 8.06
C THR A 45 7.36 -2.67 7.28
N TRP A 46 6.35 -3.37 7.83
CA TRP A 46 5.68 -4.48 7.15
C TRP A 46 5.02 -4.07 5.83
N ALA A 47 4.41 -2.88 5.78
CA ALA A 47 3.78 -2.38 4.56
C ALA A 47 4.79 -2.21 3.41
N ASP A 48 5.97 -1.65 3.72
CA ASP A 48 7.04 -1.42 2.76
C ASP A 48 7.87 -2.67 2.45
N ASP A 49 8.09 -3.56 3.42
CA ASP A 49 8.98 -4.72 3.25
C ASP A 49 8.24 -5.96 2.76
N TRP A 50 6.91 -6.01 2.90
CA TRP A 50 6.09 -7.15 2.51
C TRP A 50 4.93 -6.76 1.59
N LEU A 51 4.02 -5.90 2.05
CA LEU A 51 2.76 -5.66 1.32
C LEU A 51 3.00 -5.08 -0.08
N VAL A 52 3.93 -4.13 -0.24
CA VAL A 52 4.25 -3.52 -1.54
C VAL A 52 4.75 -4.56 -2.55
N HIS A 53 5.45 -5.60 -2.09
CA HIS A 53 5.99 -6.65 -2.94
C HIS A 53 4.91 -7.58 -3.49
N LEU A 54 3.72 -7.58 -2.88
CA LEU A 54 2.55 -8.32 -3.36
C LEU A 54 1.83 -7.59 -4.50
N LEU A 55 1.99 -6.27 -4.64
CA LEU A 55 1.30 -5.47 -5.65
C LEU A 55 1.65 -5.93 -7.08
N SER A 56 2.93 -5.80 -7.45
CA SER A 56 3.36 -6.05 -8.84
C SER A 56 2.99 -7.48 -9.31
N PRO A 57 3.24 -8.55 -8.53
CA PRO A 57 2.80 -9.89 -8.90
C PRO A 57 1.28 -10.03 -9.04
N ASN A 58 0.47 -9.27 -8.28
CA ASN A 58 -1.00 -9.36 -8.31
C ASN A 58 -1.65 -8.56 -9.43
N VAL A 59 -1.07 -7.42 -9.84
CA VAL A 59 -1.61 -6.60 -10.94
C VAL A 59 -1.09 -7.05 -12.32
N TYR A 60 0.06 -7.73 -12.36
CA TYR A 60 0.67 -8.25 -13.60
C TYR A 60 0.67 -9.78 -13.67
N ARG A 61 -0.27 -10.46 -12.99
CA ARG A 61 -0.31 -11.94 -12.90
C ARG A 61 -0.64 -12.60 -14.24
N THR A 62 -1.62 -12.06 -14.97
CA THR A 62 -2.01 -12.51 -16.31
C THR A 62 -1.73 -11.43 -17.36
N THR A 63 -1.70 -11.81 -18.63
CA THR A 63 -1.51 -10.85 -19.74
C THR A 63 -2.65 -9.83 -19.83
N GLY A 64 -3.89 -10.25 -19.54
CA GLY A 64 -5.05 -9.36 -19.49
C GLY A 64 -4.96 -8.34 -18.35
N GLU A 65 -4.65 -8.80 -17.13
CA GLU A 65 -4.46 -7.92 -15.97
C GLU A 65 -3.27 -6.97 -16.18
N ALA A 66 -2.19 -7.43 -16.81
CA ALA A 66 -1.03 -6.59 -17.10
C ALA A 66 -1.36 -5.47 -18.10
N LEU A 67 -2.11 -5.77 -19.16
CA LEU A 67 -2.59 -4.78 -20.11
C LEU A 67 -3.55 -3.79 -19.46
N ALA A 68 -4.47 -4.24 -18.60
CA ALA A 68 -5.39 -3.38 -17.87
C ALA A 68 -4.64 -2.44 -16.90
N SER A 69 -3.62 -2.96 -16.21
CA SER A 69 -2.79 -2.18 -15.29
C SER A 69 -1.98 -1.11 -16.02
N PHE A 70 -1.41 -1.43 -17.18
CA PHE A 70 -0.70 -0.45 -17.99
C PHE A 70 -1.63 0.55 -18.67
N ASP A 71 -2.81 0.13 -19.11
CA ASP A 71 -3.83 1.04 -19.61
C ASP A 71 -4.20 2.08 -18.56
N TYR A 72 -4.40 1.64 -17.32
CA TYR A 72 -4.62 2.52 -16.18
C TYR A 72 -3.42 3.47 -15.94
N ILE A 73 -2.18 2.96 -15.91
CA ILE A 73 -0.97 3.78 -15.73
C ILE A 73 -0.81 4.82 -16.85
N VAL A 74 -1.08 4.44 -18.09
CA VAL A 74 -0.96 5.35 -19.24
C VAL A 74 -2.05 6.43 -19.18
N ARG A 75 -3.27 6.07 -18.78
CA ARG A 75 -4.41 6.98 -18.69
C ARG A 75 -4.30 7.97 -17.53
N GLU A 76 -3.89 7.50 -16.35
CA GLU A 76 -3.71 8.36 -15.17
C GLU A 76 -2.36 9.09 -15.19
N GLY A 77 -1.40 8.59 -15.97
CA GLY A 77 -0.09 9.19 -16.19
C GLY A 77 -0.10 10.30 -17.23
N LYS A 78 1.03 11.00 -17.35
CA LYS A 78 1.25 12.07 -18.32
C LYS A 78 1.94 11.55 -19.58
N PHE A 79 1.32 10.60 -20.30
CA PHE A 79 1.87 10.05 -21.54
C PHE A 79 1.23 10.69 -22.77
N GLY A 80 2.03 10.98 -23.80
CA GLY A 80 1.50 11.38 -25.11
C GLY A 80 0.80 10.21 -25.83
N THR A 81 -0.02 10.47 -26.84
CA THR A 81 -0.86 9.44 -27.49
C THR A 81 -0.06 8.28 -28.09
N TYR A 82 1.07 8.55 -28.74
CA TYR A 82 1.94 7.53 -29.35
C TYR A 82 2.81 6.81 -28.32
N GLU A 83 3.39 7.55 -27.38
CA GLU A 83 4.19 6.98 -26.28
C GLU A 83 3.33 6.11 -25.36
N GLY A 84 2.09 6.51 -25.10
CA GLY A 84 1.13 5.76 -24.30
C GLY A 84 0.74 4.43 -24.94
N PHE A 85 0.54 4.40 -26.26
CA PHE A 85 0.29 3.13 -26.97
C PHE A 85 1.48 2.18 -26.84
N PHE A 86 2.70 2.66 -27.08
CA PHE A 86 3.89 1.82 -26.97
C PHE A 86 4.13 1.36 -25.53
N ALA A 87 4.04 2.28 -24.56
CA ALA A 87 4.17 1.99 -23.13
C ALA A 87 3.13 0.97 -22.67
N LYS A 88 1.89 1.03 -23.19
CA LYS A 88 0.84 0.08 -22.84
C LYS A 88 1.21 -1.36 -23.20
N TYR A 89 1.55 -1.62 -24.46
CA TYR A 89 1.78 -3.00 -24.92
C TYR A 89 3.16 -3.52 -24.54
N VAL A 90 4.22 -2.73 -24.76
CA VAL A 90 5.59 -3.15 -24.46
C VAL A 90 5.85 -3.17 -22.96
N GLY A 91 5.32 -2.18 -22.23
CA GLY A 91 5.40 -2.13 -20.78
C GLY A 91 4.65 -3.28 -20.12
N ALA A 92 3.43 -3.60 -20.57
CA ALA A 92 2.69 -4.75 -20.05
C ALA A 92 3.42 -6.07 -20.27
N ALA A 93 3.98 -6.29 -21.46
CA ALA A 93 4.75 -7.49 -21.76
C ALA A 93 6.01 -7.60 -20.88
N ALA A 94 6.76 -6.51 -20.73
CA ALA A 94 7.94 -6.46 -19.87
C ALA A 94 7.58 -6.73 -18.41
N MET A 95 6.53 -6.08 -17.89
CA MET A 95 6.12 -6.25 -16.50
C MET A 95 5.53 -7.61 -16.20
N PHE A 96 4.86 -8.26 -17.16
CA PHE A 96 4.43 -9.65 -17.02
C PHE A 96 5.61 -10.62 -16.85
N VAL A 97 6.72 -10.39 -17.55
CA VAL A 97 7.93 -11.21 -17.36
C VAL A 97 8.62 -10.87 -16.04
N ILE A 98 8.73 -9.58 -15.70
CA ILE A 98 9.32 -9.10 -14.46
C ILE A 98 8.53 -9.61 -13.25
N SER A 99 7.19 -9.61 -13.30
CA SER A 99 6.32 -10.06 -12.22
C SER A 99 6.52 -11.54 -11.90
N LYS A 100 6.69 -12.39 -12.92
CA LYS A 100 7.05 -13.80 -12.73
C LYS A 100 8.40 -13.97 -12.04
N ARG A 101 9.39 -13.14 -12.40
CA ARG A 101 10.70 -13.15 -11.75
C ARG A 101 10.62 -12.65 -10.31
N LEU A 102 9.80 -11.64 -10.03
CA LEU A 102 9.54 -11.13 -8.68
C LEU A 102 8.84 -12.19 -7.83
N LYS A 103 7.83 -12.89 -8.36
CA LYS A 103 7.15 -14.01 -7.69
C LYS A 103 8.16 -15.04 -7.18
N SER A 104 9.07 -15.48 -8.05
CA SER A 104 10.14 -16.42 -7.68
C SER A 104 11.14 -15.82 -6.68
N ARG A 105 11.53 -14.55 -6.83
CA ARG A 105 12.48 -13.88 -5.94
C ARG A 105 11.96 -13.66 -4.53
N HIS A 106 10.66 -13.42 -4.37
CA HIS A 106 10.00 -13.19 -3.08
C HIS A 106 9.36 -14.47 -2.52
N ASN A 107 9.62 -15.63 -3.12
CA ASN A 107 9.12 -16.94 -2.70
C ASN A 107 7.59 -16.96 -2.47
N LEU A 108 6.85 -16.29 -3.36
CA LEU A 108 5.39 -16.22 -3.30
C LEU A 108 4.76 -17.56 -3.75
N GLN A 109 3.59 -17.86 -3.21
CA GLN A 109 2.79 -19.02 -3.56
C GLN A 109 2.44 -19.06 -5.04
N ASP A 110 2.06 -20.25 -5.52
CA ASP A 110 1.71 -20.39 -6.92
C ASP A 110 0.52 -19.52 -7.34
N ASP A 111 -0.46 -19.40 -6.46
CA ASP A 111 -1.49 -18.38 -6.53
C ASP A 111 -1.11 -17.16 -5.67
N VAL A 112 -0.50 -16.17 -6.32
CA VAL A 112 -0.13 -14.87 -5.72
C VAL A 112 -1.32 -14.10 -5.11
N ARG A 113 -2.56 -14.47 -5.46
CA ARG A 113 -3.77 -13.90 -4.84
C ARG A 113 -3.90 -14.34 -3.38
N GLN A 114 -3.54 -15.58 -3.06
CA GLN A 114 -3.63 -16.09 -1.69
C GLN A 114 -2.67 -15.35 -0.76
N ASP A 115 -1.47 -15.01 -1.22
CA ASP A 115 -0.52 -14.22 -0.42
C ASP A 115 -1.08 -12.81 -0.15
N LEU A 116 -1.73 -12.20 -1.15
CA LEU A 116 -2.41 -10.91 -0.97
C LEU A 116 -3.55 -11.04 0.05
N TYR A 117 -4.40 -12.06 -0.07
CA TYR A 117 -5.52 -12.24 0.86
C TYR A 117 -5.03 -12.51 2.28
N LYS A 118 -3.99 -13.31 2.43
CA LYS A 118 -3.37 -13.60 3.73
C LYS A 118 -2.81 -12.31 4.35
N ALA A 119 -2.02 -11.54 3.60
CA ALA A 119 -1.45 -10.29 4.11
C ALA A 119 -2.52 -9.25 4.48
N VAL A 120 -3.57 -9.13 3.65
CA VAL A 120 -4.67 -8.21 3.91
C VAL A 120 -5.52 -8.65 5.11
N ASN A 121 -5.76 -9.95 5.27
CA ASN A 121 -6.47 -10.46 6.46
C ASN A 121 -5.60 -10.33 7.72
N GLU A 122 -4.30 -10.57 7.65
CA GLU A 122 -3.34 -10.34 8.75
C GLU A 122 -3.41 -8.89 9.24
N TRP A 123 -3.45 -7.93 8.31
CA TRP A 123 -3.65 -6.51 8.62
C TRP A 123 -4.98 -6.25 9.34
N VAL A 124 -6.09 -6.81 8.83
CA VAL A 124 -7.42 -6.62 9.44
C VAL A 124 -7.50 -7.26 10.83
N GLU A 125 -6.89 -8.43 11.01
CA GLU A 125 -6.79 -9.11 12.30
C GLU A 125 -5.96 -8.31 13.30
N ALA A 126 -4.88 -7.67 12.84
CA ALA A 126 -4.04 -6.82 13.68
C ALA A 126 -4.76 -5.58 14.20
N ILE A 127 -5.61 -4.94 13.38
CA ILE A 127 -6.49 -3.86 13.84
C ILE A 127 -7.47 -4.37 14.92
N GLY A 128 -7.94 -5.61 14.75
CA GLY A 128 -8.82 -6.28 15.69
C GLY A 128 -10.16 -5.57 15.82
N ARG A 129 -10.46 -5.08 17.03
CA ARG A 129 -11.73 -4.39 17.36
C ARG A 129 -11.65 -2.86 17.23
N LYS A 130 -10.46 -2.30 16.99
CA LYS A 130 -10.26 -0.86 16.83
C LYS A 130 -10.89 -0.38 15.52
N LEU A 131 -11.21 0.92 15.41
CA LEU A 131 -11.69 1.49 14.15
C LEU A 131 -10.57 1.53 13.10
N PHE A 132 -9.38 1.92 13.56
CA PHE A 132 -8.12 2.02 12.81
C PHE A 132 -6.98 1.44 13.65
N MET A 133 -5.80 1.22 13.06
CA MET A 133 -4.60 0.87 13.82
C MET A 133 -4.26 1.98 14.84
N GLY A 134 -4.48 3.24 14.46
CA GLY A 134 -4.37 4.40 15.35
C GLY A 134 -5.46 4.54 16.43
N GLY A 135 -6.40 3.59 16.56
CA GLY A 135 -7.52 3.69 17.48
C GLY A 135 -8.71 4.39 16.83
N ASP A 136 -9.07 5.57 17.33
CA ASP A 136 -10.24 6.36 16.86
C ASP A 136 -9.98 7.13 15.57
N GLN A 137 -8.72 7.46 15.29
CA GLN A 137 -8.26 8.15 14.09
C GLN A 137 -7.19 7.31 13.37
N PRO A 138 -7.07 7.41 12.04
CA PRO A 138 -6.02 6.70 11.31
C PRO A 138 -4.63 7.24 11.66
N ASN A 139 -3.67 6.34 11.91
CA ASN A 139 -2.27 6.70 12.11
C ASN A 139 -1.45 6.52 10.82
N LEU A 140 -0.12 6.69 10.89
CA LEU A 140 0.74 6.57 9.70
C LEU A 140 0.78 5.14 9.13
N ALA A 141 0.53 4.11 9.95
CA ALA A 141 0.42 2.73 9.46
C ALA A 141 -0.86 2.52 8.66
N ASP A 142 -2.00 3.03 9.15
CA ASP A 142 -3.26 2.99 8.39
C ASP A 142 -3.11 3.66 7.03
N LEU A 143 -2.47 4.84 6.99
CA LEU A 143 -2.23 5.58 5.77
C LEU A 143 -1.27 4.87 4.81
N ALA A 144 -0.21 4.23 5.32
CA ALA A 144 0.74 3.48 4.51
C ALA A 144 0.06 2.30 3.82
N VAL A 145 -0.68 1.47 4.58
CA VAL A 145 -1.41 0.32 4.03
C VAL A 145 -2.50 0.79 3.07
N TYR A 146 -3.26 1.83 3.42
CA TYR A 146 -4.28 2.38 2.54
C TYR A 146 -3.69 2.88 1.21
N GLY A 147 -2.58 3.62 1.25
CA GLY A 147 -1.90 4.12 0.06
C GLY A 147 -1.48 2.99 -0.87
N ILE A 148 -0.90 1.92 -0.33
CA ILE A 148 -0.48 0.74 -1.10
C ILE A 148 -1.67 0.03 -1.72
N LEU A 149 -2.74 -0.25 -0.96
CA LEU A 149 -3.91 -0.95 -1.48
C LEU A 149 -4.68 -0.11 -2.52
N ARG A 150 -4.69 1.22 -2.36
CA ARG A 150 -5.35 2.14 -3.28
C ARG A 150 -4.77 2.09 -4.69
N VAL A 151 -3.50 1.73 -4.86
CA VAL A 151 -2.87 1.56 -6.18
C VAL A 151 -3.61 0.54 -7.06
N MET A 152 -4.27 -0.45 -6.45
CA MET A 152 -5.00 -1.48 -7.18
C MET A 152 -6.42 -1.05 -7.58
N GLU A 153 -6.96 0.06 -7.07
CA GLU A 153 -8.33 0.50 -7.35
C GLU A 153 -8.64 0.51 -8.85
N GLY A 154 -9.75 -0.10 -9.25
CA GLY A 154 -10.17 -0.21 -10.65
C GLY A 154 -9.58 -1.40 -11.41
N LEU A 155 -8.64 -2.16 -10.82
CA LEU A 155 -8.08 -3.37 -11.41
C LEU A 155 -8.80 -4.63 -10.91
N GLU A 156 -8.62 -5.75 -11.63
CA GLU A 156 -9.19 -7.04 -11.22
C GLU A 156 -8.69 -7.47 -9.83
N ALA A 157 -7.44 -7.14 -9.51
CA ALA A 157 -6.82 -7.40 -8.22
C ALA A 157 -7.60 -6.80 -7.04
N TRP A 158 -8.11 -5.59 -7.24
CA TRP A 158 -8.91 -4.89 -6.24
C TRP A 158 -10.24 -5.58 -5.99
N ASN A 159 -10.97 -5.93 -7.06
CA ASN A 159 -12.26 -6.60 -6.94
C ASN A 159 -12.12 -7.94 -6.22
N ASN A 160 -11.09 -8.70 -6.58
CA ASN A 160 -10.75 -9.97 -5.98
C ASN A 160 -10.41 -9.83 -4.48
N MET A 161 -9.54 -8.88 -4.12
CA MET A 161 -9.21 -8.60 -2.72
C MET A 161 -10.44 -8.19 -1.91
N MET A 162 -11.28 -7.29 -2.44
CA MET A 162 -12.47 -6.79 -1.76
C MET A 162 -13.58 -7.84 -1.60
N GLY A 163 -13.60 -8.87 -2.46
CA GLY A 163 -14.53 -9.99 -2.38
C GLY A 163 -14.06 -11.13 -1.46
N ASN A 164 -12.75 -11.33 -1.32
CA ASN A 164 -12.17 -12.48 -0.61
C ASN A 164 -11.56 -12.14 0.76
N THR A 165 -11.64 -10.87 1.20
CA THR A 165 -11.07 -10.43 2.49
C THR A 165 -12.07 -9.57 3.27
N LYS A 166 -11.80 -9.37 4.56
CA LYS A 166 -12.64 -8.54 5.45
C LYS A 166 -12.26 -7.04 5.43
N VAL A 167 -11.34 -6.63 4.56
CA VAL A 167 -10.73 -5.29 4.53
C VAL A 167 -11.69 -4.17 4.16
N LYS A 168 -12.77 -4.49 3.44
CA LYS A 168 -13.73 -3.53 2.87
C LYS A 168 -14.28 -2.53 3.89
N SER A 169 -14.54 -2.98 5.12
CA SER A 169 -15.08 -2.11 6.16
C SER A 169 -14.06 -1.05 6.60
N TRP A 170 -12.83 -1.48 6.92
CA TRP A 170 -11.73 -0.60 7.28
C TRP A 170 -11.36 0.36 6.14
N TYR A 171 -11.27 -0.15 4.91
CA TYR A 171 -10.91 0.67 3.74
C TYR A 171 -11.91 1.83 3.51
N ARG A 172 -13.20 1.56 3.66
CA ARG A 172 -14.24 2.61 3.55
C ARG A 172 -14.17 3.62 4.69
N ARG A 173 -13.85 3.19 5.91
CA ARG A 173 -13.68 4.09 7.06
C ARG A 173 -12.53 5.07 6.81
N ILE A 174 -11.38 4.58 6.36
CA ILE A 174 -10.22 5.45 6.11
C ILE A 174 -10.45 6.36 4.91
N GLN A 175 -11.09 5.86 3.83
CA GLN A 175 -11.45 6.69 2.69
C GLN A 175 -12.39 7.84 3.09
N LYS A 176 -13.35 7.58 4.01
CA LYS A 176 -14.21 8.62 4.56
C LYS A 176 -13.42 9.62 5.39
N ALA A 177 -12.57 9.15 6.30
CA ALA A 177 -11.73 10.01 7.13
C ALA A 177 -10.84 10.95 6.29
N MET A 178 -10.22 10.43 5.23
CA MET A 178 -9.36 11.22 4.33
C MET A 178 -10.13 12.29 3.56
N ARG A 179 -11.38 12.02 3.15
CA ARG A 179 -12.21 13.02 2.46
C ARG A 179 -12.55 14.20 3.38
N THR A 180 -12.91 13.92 4.63
CA THR A 180 -13.24 14.97 5.61
C THR A 180 -12.06 15.89 5.91
N THR A 181 -10.83 15.36 5.90
CA THR A 181 -9.61 16.17 6.14
C THR A 181 -9.25 17.06 4.94
N THR A 182 -9.63 16.67 3.72
CA THR A 182 -9.24 17.39 2.49
C THR A 182 -10.21 18.52 2.13
N ASP A 183 -11.36 18.61 2.79
CA ASP A 183 -12.42 19.56 2.47
C ASP A 183 -12.71 20.52 3.65
N PRO A 184 -11.91 21.59 3.83
CA PRO A 184 -12.21 22.61 4.84
C PRO A 184 -13.52 23.38 4.54
N ALA A 185 -14.10 23.26 3.35
CA ALA A 185 -15.31 23.98 2.97
C ALA A 185 -16.62 23.37 3.52
N GLN A 186 -16.61 22.13 4.03
CA GLN A 186 -17.82 21.51 4.62
C GLN A 186 -17.94 21.68 6.14
N ASN A 187 -16.97 22.32 6.81
CA ASN A 187 -16.99 22.54 8.25
C ASN A 187 -17.55 23.91 8.66
N ILE A 188 -18.07 24.68 7.69
CA ILE A 188 -18.59 26.04 7.90
C ILE A 188 -20.10 26.05 8.19
N ASP A 189 -20.82 24.96 7.92
CA ASP A 189 -22.29 24.88 8.08
C ASP A 189 -22.76 24.24 9.41
N GLN A 190 -21.87 24.14 10.40
CA GLN A 190 -22.20 23.61 11.75
C GLN A 190 -21.82 24.55 12.91
N ARG A 191 -21.79 25.87 12.68
CA ARG A 191 -21.73 26.87 13.75
C ARG A 191 -22.81 27.92 13.61
#